data_AF-A0A316Q2R8-F1
#
_entry.id   AF-A0A316Q2R8-F1
#
_cell.length_a   1.000
_cell.length_b   1.000
_cell.length_c   1.000
_cell.angle_alpha   90.00
_cell.angle_beta   90.00
_cell.angle_gamma   90.00
#
_symmetry.space_group_name_H-M   'P 1'
#
loop_
_entity.id
_entity.type
_entity.pdbx_description
1 polymer ?
#
loop_
_entity_poly.entity_id
_entity_poly.type
_entity_poly.pdbx_seq_one_letter_code
_entity_poly.pdbx_strand_id
1 'polypeptide(L)'
;MIYKYRKYKDIDSFVKNIPKTKKDEDYTILFKCNGFDYQSGKFTKKCFGCLFCLLEDPEMLKKFNYLWGADFIKEYADKTFKGTPVVLPNAKLTIKNPIKNLELFTGVDETTNIQPWASGLIYHMCTKPNRISMEVPVFNMDYDRNGRLDICSMTNTDLLAMESKISLDDALKDERFIEQRYKYTIEIEKSTSKYTYLTLFGGKETDLFPISSPYCSGKIGGKSERFYSIVIENKIPFISAAALWGLCCRYITYGSDYAWDVFLKNTFSDSDCIGLLSAGKVMNSNRKISIIPF
;
A
#
# COMPACT_ATOMS: atom_id res chain seq x y z
N MET A 1 18.97 0.53 6.41
CA MET A 1 17.85 0.71 5.49
C MET A 1 17.14 2.00 5.79
N ILE A 2 17.60 3.00 5.06
CA ILE A 2 17.14 4.38 5.12
C ILE A 2 16.70 4.66 3.70
N TYR A 3 15.41 4.81 3.51
CA TYR A 3 14.85 5.18 2.23
C TYR A 3 15.11 6.66 2.02
N LYS A 4 15.69 6.96 0.87
CA LYS A 4 15.96 8.33 0.46
C LYS A 4 14.89 8.77 -0.51
N TYR A 5 14.30 9.93 -0.25
CA TYR A 5 13.33 10.52 -1.15
C TYR A 5 13.52 12.03 -1.22
N ARG A 6 13.10 12.64 -2.32
CA ARG A 6 13.18 14.10 -2.47
C ARG A 6 11.83 14.72 -2.17
N LYS A 7 11.84 15.94 -1.63
CA LYS A 7 10.64 16.77 -1.55
C LYS A 7 10.43 17.53 -2.85
N TYR A 8 9.16 17.66 -3.20
CA TYR A 8 8.71 18.38 -4.38
C TYR A 8 7.79 19.52 -3.95
N LYS A 9 7.75 20.57 -4.77
CA LYS A 9 6.88 21.71 -4.51
C LYS A 9 5.42 21.30 -4.67
N ASP A 10 5.13 20.55 -5.73
CA ASP A 10 3.79 20.13 -6.14
C ASP A 10 3.85 18.86 -7.00
N ILE A 11 2.69 18.35 -7.39
CA ILE A 11 2.55 17.16 -8.24
C ILE A 11 3.20 17.34 -9.63
N ASP A 12 3.09 18.52 -10.25
CA ASP A 12 3.70 18.80 -11.55
C ASP A 12 5.23 18.74 -11.46
N SER A 13 5.79 19.35 -10.42
CA SER A 13 7.23 19.28 -10.11
C SER A 13 7.68 17.84 -9.87
N PHE A 14 6.86 17.00 -9.21
CA PHE A 14 7.15 15.57 -9.05
C PHE A 14 7.15 14.83 -10.38
N VAL A 15 6.15 15.06 -11.23
CA VAL A 15 6.03 14.43 -12.56
C VAL A 15 7.14 14.88 -13.52
N LYS A 16 7.59 16.13 -13.42
CA LYS A 16 8.71 16.68 -14.21
C LYS A 16 10.09 16.44 -13.59
N ASN A 17 10.15 15.82 -12.40
CA ASN A 17 11.37 15.57 -11.64
C ASN A 17 12.16 16.85 -11.33
N ILE A 18 11.46 17.89 -10.86
CA ILE A 18 12.02 19.18 -10.43
C ILE A 18 11.93 19.23 -8.89
N PRO A 19 12.93 18.71 -8.16
CA PRO A 19 12.86 18.65 -6.71
C PRO A 19 12.99 20.05 -6.09
N LYS A 20 12.30 20.28 -4.97
CA LYS A 20 12.36 21.53 -4.21
C LYS A 20 13.76 21.78 -3.66
N THR A 21 14.46 20.70 -3.30
CA THR A 21 15.80 20.71 -2.74
C THR A 21 16.67 19.69 -3.46
N LYS A 22 17.99 19.93 -3.50
CA LYS A 22 18.95 18.94 -4.01
C LYS A 22 19.27 17.84 -2.98
N LYS A 23 18.83 18.01 -1.73
CA LYS A 23 19.08 17.06 -0.64
C LYS A 23 17.96 16.05 -0.58
N ASP A 24 18.34 14.79 -0.50
CA ASP A 24 17.40 13.72 -0.18
C ASP A 24 17.06 13.77 1.31
N GLU A 25 15.82 13.41 1.64
CA GLU A 25 15.38 13.13 2.99
C GLU A 25 15.51 11.65 3.29
N ASP A 26 16.04 11.36 4.46
CA ASP A 26 16.24 10.03 4.98
C ASP A 26 15.01 9.62 5.81
N TYR A 27 14.45 8.45 5.53
CA TYR A 27 13.32 7.92 6.28
C TYR A 27 13.46 6.42 6.57
N THR A 28 12.92 5.97 7.71
CA THR A 28 12.83 4.55 8.05
C THR A 28 11.66 4.24 8.99
N ILE A 29 11.01 3.08 8.82
CA ILE A 29 9.95 2.61 9.74
C ILE A 29 10.52 1.98 11.02
N LEU A 30 11.85 1.89 11.16
CA LEU A 30 12.49 1.00 12.13
C LEU A 30 12.43 1.49 13.57
N PHE A 31 12.16 2.77 13.78
CA PHE A 31 11.80 3.28 15.11
C PHE A 31 10.46 2.76 15.62
N LYS A 32 9.60 2.28 14.70
CA LYS A 32 8.30 1.66 15.00
C LYS A 32 8.34 0.14 14.82
N CYS A 33 9.15 -0.35 13.88
CA CYS A 33 9.39 -1.76 13.62
C CYS A 33 10.59 -2.29 14.41
N ASN A 34 10.32 -2.98 15.52
CA ASN A 34 11.34 -3.61 16.36
C ASN A 34 11.89 -4.93 15.78
N GLY A 35 11.70 -5.18 14.49
CA GLY A 35 12.00 -6.44 13.83
C GLY A 35 13.46 -6.65 13.45
N PHE A 36 14.26 -5.59 13.44
CA PHE A 36 15.66 -5.63 13.05
C PHE A 36 16.49 -4.74 13.96
N ASP A 37 17.62 -5.26 14.44
CA ASP A 37 18.58 -4.52 15.25
C ASP A 37 19.81 -4.17 14.40
N TYR A 38 20.07 -2.87 14.25
CA TYR A 38 21.18 -2.36 13.46
C TYR A 38 22.53 -2.48 14.12
N GLN A 39 22.59 -2.40 15.45
CA GLN A 39 23.86 -2.50 16.15
C GLN A 39 24.43 -3.90 15.98
N SER A 40 23.56 -4.92 16.03
CA SER A 40 23.94 -6.31 15.78
C SER A 40 23.80 -6.76 14.33
N GLY A 41 23.14 -5.98 13.47
CA GLY A 41 22.88 -6.30 12.07
C GLY A 41 22.02 -7.55 11.86
N LYS A 42 21.09 -7.85 12.79
CA LYS A 42 20.33 -9.10 12.86
C LYS A 42 18.82 -8.86 13.02
N PHE A 43 18.04 -9.76 12.44
CA PHE A 43 16.60 -9.81 12.74
C PHE A 43 16.36 -10.28 14.17
N THR A 44 15.37 -9.67 14.82
CA THR A 44 14.94 -10.04 16.17
C THR A 44 13.74 -10.97 16.10
N LYS A 45 13.44 -11.66 17.20
CA LYS A 45 12.20 -12.45 17.32
C LYS A 45 10.92 -11.58 17.27
N LYS A 46 11.03 -10.25 17.36
CA LYS A 46 9.91 -9.31 17.20
C LYS A 46 9.64 -8.94 15.74
N CYS A 47 10.46 -9.42 14.79
CA CYS A 47 10.18 -9.28 13.37
C CYS A 47 8.83 -9.94 13.07
N PHE A 48 7.95 -9.22 12.38
CA PHE A 48 6.63 -9.68 11.96
C PHE A 48 6.51 -9.83 10.44
N GLY A 49 7.63 -9.86 9.73
CA GLY A 49 7.64 -10.15 8.30
C GLY A 49 7.11 -9.03 7.40
N CYS A 50 7.27 -7.75 7.73
CA CYS A 50 6.75 -6.64 6.91
C CYS A 50 7.42 -6.42 5.54
N LEU A 51 8.51 -7.16 5.26
CA LEU A 51 9.30 -7.15 4.01
C LEU A 51 10.00 -5.82 3.66
N PHE A 52 9.73 -4.73 4.38
CA PHE A 52 10.31 -3.40 4.14
C PHE A 52 11.83 -3.41 4.02
N CYS A 53 12.50 -4.27 4.79
CA CYS A 53 13.95 -4.28 4.83
C CYS A 53 14.63 -5.29 3.88
N LEU A 54 13.89 -5.92 2.97
CA LEU A 54 14.43 -7.03 2.16
C LEU A 54 14.89 -6.63 0.77
N LEU A 55 14.37 -5.52 0.24
CA LEU A 55 14.52 -5.17 -1.18
C LEU A 55 15.73 -4.28 -1.49
N GLU A 56 16.37 -3.67 -0.48
CA GLU A 56 17.53 -2.79 -0.68
C GLU A 56 18.87 -3.55 -0.71
N ASP A 57 18.96 -4.70 -0.02
CA ASP A 57 20.21 -5.46 0.15
C ASP A 57 19.96 -6.98 0.10
N PRO A 58 20.55 -7.71 -0.87
CA PRO A 58 20.44 -9.17 -0.95
C PRO A 58 20.86 -9.93 0.32
N GLU A 59 21.79 -9.39 1.12
CA GLU A 59 22.20 -10.00 2.38
C GLU A 59 21.07 -9.96 3.42
N MET A 60 20.17 -8.97 3.34
CA MET A 60 19.01 -8.91 4.23
C MET A 60 18.04 -10.05 3.96
N LEU A 61 17.86 -10.46 2.70
CA LEU A 61 17.04 -11.61 2.35
C LEU A 61 17.62 -12.90 2.94
N LYS A 62 18.94 -13.10 2.87
CA LYS A 62 19.61 -14.27 3.49
C LYS A 62 19.39 -14.31 5.01
N LYS A 63 19.59 -13.17 5.68
CA LYS A 63 19.35 -13.04 7.14
C LYS A 63 17.89 -13.26 7.51
N PHE A 64 16.97 -12.80 6.67
CA PHE A 64 15.54 -13.00 6.85
C PHE A 64 15.17 -14.47 6.74
N ASN A 65 15.67 -15.16 5.72
CA ASN A 65 15.45 -16.59 5.51
C ASN A 65 16.01 -17.45 6.66
N TYR A 66 17.11 -17.03 7.28
CA TYR A 66 17.60 -17.68 8.50
C TYR A 66 16.61 -17.57 9.66
N LEU A 67 15.95 -16.41 9.82
CA LEU A 67 14.94 -16.24 10.87
C LEU A 67 13.63 -16.96 10.51
N TRP A 68 13.11 -16.83 9.29
CA TRP A 68 11.75 -17.21 8.92
C TRP A 68 11.61 -18.54 8.17
N GLY A 69 12.72 -19.08 7.66
CA GLY A 69 12.72 -20.21 6.71
C GLY A 69 12.81 -19.71 5.27
N ALA A 70 13.49 -20.47 4.42
CA ALA A 70 13.73 -20.10 3.02
C ALA A 70 12.46 -20.05 2.17
N ASP A 71 11.48 -20.92 2.46
CA ASP A 71 10.23 -21.00 1.71
C ASP A 71 9.17 -19.98 2.16
N PHE A 72 9.42 -19.23 3.23
CA PHE A 72 8.44 -18.33 3.85
C PHE A 72 7.79 -17.37 2.82
N ILE A 73 8.60 -16.66 2.04
CA ILE A 73 8.08 -15.67 1.08
C ILE A 73 7.31 -16.36 -0.04
N LYS A 74 7.82 -17.50 -0.53
CA LYS A 74 7.21 -18.29 -1.60
C LYS A 74 5.86 -18.86 -1.18
N GLU A 75 5.74 -19.43 0.02
CA GLU A 75 4.47 -19.94 0.53
C GLU A 75 3.38 -18.86 0.55
N TYR A 76 3.74 -17.63 0.92
CA TYR A 76 2.80 -16.51 0.92
C TYR A 76 2.52 -15.97 -0.47
N ALA A 77 3.50 -15.97 -1.37
CA ALA A 77 3.29 -15.68 -2.78
C ALA A 77 2.27 -16.64 -3.42
N ASP A 78 2.35 -17.93 -3.10
CA ASP A 78 1.48 -18.99 -3.63
C ASP A 78 0.04 -18.89 -3.10
N LYS A 79 -0.12 -18.47 -1.84
CA LYS A 79 -1.42 -18.26 -1.21
C LYS A 79 -2.09 -16.95 -1.64
N THR A 80 -1.31 -15.97 -2.08
CA THR A 80 -1.80 -14.64 -2.42
C THR A 80 -2.63 -14.67 -3.70
N PHE A 81 -3.80 -14.03 -3.65
CA PHE A 81 -4.79 -13.90 -4.72
C PHE A 81 -5.49 -15.21 -5.11
N LYS A 82 -5.68 -16.13 -4.16
CA LYS A 82 -6.31 -17.46 -4.36
C LYS A 82 -7.74 -17.59 -3.83
N GLY A 83 -8.47 -16.48 -3.72
CA GLY A 83 -9.89 -16.44 -3.33
C GLY A 83 -10.16 -16.44 -1.82
N THR A 84 -9.13 -16.64 -1.01
CA THR A 84 -9.22 -16.60 0.46
C THR A 84 -8.30 -15.52 1.04
N PRO A 85 -8.68 -14.84 2.14
CA PRO A 85 -7.80 -13.88 2.78
C PRO A 85 -6.50 -14.54 3.23
N VAL A 86 -5.38 -13.86 2.99
CA VAL A 86 -4.06 -14.30 3.46
C VAL A 86 -3.94 -13.96 4.95
N VAL A 87 -3.73 -14.97 5.78
CA VAL A 87 -3.45 -14.78 7.20
C VAL A 87 -2.01 -14.28 7.37
N LEU A 88 -1.87 -13.00 7.68
CA LEU A 88 -0.58 -12.35 7.84
C LEU A 88 0.24 -12.99 8.98
N PRO A 89 1.56 -13.11 8.81
CA PRO A 89 2.45 -13.72 9.79
C PRO A 89 2.48 -12.90 11.09
N ASN A 90 2.54 -13.60 12.23
CA ASN A 90 2.79 -12.98 13.53
C ASN A 90 4.28 -13.07 13.88
N ALA A 91 4.81 -12.07 14.58
CA ALA A 91 6.14 -12.14 15.15
C ALA A 91 6.34 -13.37 16.02
N LYS A 92 7.53 -13.99 15.95
CA LYS A 92 7.86 -15.19 16.75
C LYS A 92 7.75 -14.94 18.26
N LEU A 93 8.02 -13.70 18.69
CA LEU A 93 7.76 -13.23 20.05
C LEU A 93 6.63 -12.20 20.03
N THR A 94 5.44 -12.61 20.44
CA THR A 94 4.25 -11.75 20.55
C THR A 94 4.08 -11.16 21.95
N ILE A 95 4.55 -11.85 23.00
CA ILE A 95 4.47 -11.40 24.39
C ILE A 95 5.37 -10.16 24.55
N LYS A 96 4.80 -9.07 25.07
CA LYS A 96 5.44 -7.74 25.23
C LYS A 96 5.93 -7.11 23.90
N ASN A 97 5.44 -7.59 22.75
CA ASN A 97 5.67 -6.92 21.48
C ASN A 97 4.45 -6.05 21.13
N PRO A 98 4.57 -4.72 21.09
CA PRO A 98 3.43 -3.84 20.83
C PRO A 98 2.84 -4.05 19.44
N ILE A 99 3.67 -4.43 18.46
CA ILE A 99 3.27 -4.70 17.07
C ILE A 99 3.49 -6.19 16.78
N LYS A 100 2.41 -6.95 16.66
CA LYS A 100 2.48 -8.41 16.48
C LYS A 100 2.53 -8.84 15.01
N ASN A 101 1.87 -8.09 14.14
CA ASN A 101 1.75 -8.38 12.71
C ASN A 101 1.59 -7.08 11.92
N LEU A 102 1.56 -7.21 10.59
CA LEU A 102 1.43 -6.07 9.67
C LEU A 102 0.06 -5.37 9.79
N GLU A 103 -1.01 -6.11 10.06
CA GLU A 103 -2.35 -5.53 10.28
C GLU A 103 -2.33 -4.55 11.46
N LEU A 104 -1.78 -4.96 12.60
CA LEU A 104 -1.61 -4.06 13.75
C LEU A 104 -0.64 -2.92 13.47
N PHE A 105 0.42 -3.17 12.69
CA PHE A 105 1.37 -2.11 12.34
C PHE A 105 0.71 -1.01 11.51
N THR A 106 -0.02 -1.39 10.47
CA THR A 106 -0.64 -0.44 9.53
C THR A 106 -1.90 0.22 10.07
N GLY A 107 -2.54 -0.38 11.08
CA GLY A 107 -3.72 0.15 11.75
C GLY A 107 -3.47 1.19 12.85
N VAL A 108 -2.23 1.66 13.04
CA VAL A 108 -1.88 2.55 14.17
C VAL A 108 -1.78 4.02 13.76
N ASP A 109 -1.01 4.34 12.71
CA ASP A 109 -0.72 5.72 12.33
C ASP A 109 -0.43 5.82 10.83
N GLU A 110 -1.02 6.79 10.15
CA GLU A 110 -0.82 7.02 8.72
C GLU A 110 0.65 7.34 8.43
N THR A 111 1.13 8.43 9.04
CA THR A 111 2.38 9.11 8.67
C THR A 111 3.66 8.41 9.13
N THR A 112 3.58 7.60 10.18
CA THR A 112 4.74 6.95 10.78
C THR A 112 4.77 5.43 10.56
N ASN A 113 3.65 4.84 10.12
CA ASN A 113 3.57 3.39 9.87
C ASN A 113 3.19 3.06 8.41
N ILE A 114 1.92 3.16 8.02
CA ILE A 114 1.45 2.60 6.73
C ILE A 114 2.00 3.34 5.51
N GLN A 115 1.90 4.67 5.46
CA GLN A 115 2.41 5.49 4.35
C GLN A 115 3.88 5.20 4.07
N PRO A 116 4.77 5.28 5.07
CA PRO A 116 6.18 5.01 4.83
C PRO A 116 6.52 3.55 4.53
N TRP A 117 5.84 2.59 5.18
CA TRP A 117 6.04 1.17 4.89
C TRP A 117 5.71 0.86 3.43
N ALA A 118 4.55 1.34 2.95
CA ALA A 118 4.13 1.15 1.58
C ALA A 118 5.07 1.86 0.59
N SER A 119 5.50 3.08 0.91
CA SER A 119 6.47 3.83 0.10
C SER A 119 7.77 3.04 -0.11
N GLY A 120 8.28 2.40 0.94
CA GLY A 120 9.48 1.57 0.85
C GLY A 120 9.31 0.35 -0.05
N LEU A 121 8.17 -0.35 0.05
CA LEU A 121 7.89 -1.48 -0.84
C LEU A 121 7.75 -1.03 -2.29
N ILE A 122 6.93 -0.02 -2.54
CA ILE A 122 6.62 0.49 -3.87
C ILE A 122 7.86 1.03 -4.57
N TYR A 123 8.78 1.65 -3.82
CA TYR A 123 10.03 2.14 -4.37
C TYR A 123 10.81 1.04 -5.13
N HIS A 124 10.80 -0.19 -4.61
CA HIS A 124 11.54 -1.32 -5.17
C HIS A 124 10.74 -2.26 -6.08
N MET A 125 9.40 -2.28 -5.96
CA MET A 125 8.54 -3.18 -6.74
C MET A 125 8.22 -2.60 -8.14
N CYS A 126 9.23 -2.27 -8.93
CA CYS A 126 9.06 -1.60 -10.23
C CYS A 126 9.95 -2.22 -11.32
N THR A 127 9.51 -2.18 -12.58
CA THR A 127 10.32 -2.72 -13.70
C THR A 127 11.44 -1.80 -14.17
N LYS A 128 11.40 -0.53 -13.77
CA LYS A 128 12.29 0.56 -14.25
C LYS A 128 12.80 1.38 -13.07
N PRO A 129 13.85 2.20 -13.26
CA PRO A 129 14.24 3.20 -12.28
C PRO A 129 13.03 4.02 -11.85
N ASN A 130 12.86 4.13 -10.54
CA ASN A 130 11.69 4.69 -9.92
C ASN A 130 12.10 5.82 -8.98
N ARG A 131 11.24 6.82 -8.87
CA ARG A 131 11.34 7.85 -7.83
C ARG A 131 10.13 7.75 -6.93
N ILE A 132 10.36 7.87 -5.64
CA ILE A 132 9.33 7.90 -4.60
C ILE A 132 9.34 9.26 -3.91
N SER A 133 8.19 9.73 -3.46
CA SER A 133 8.05 10.85 -2.54
C SER A 133 6.85 10.63 -1.64
N MET A 134 6.95 11.14 -0.42
CA MET A 134 5.83 11.22 0.52
C MET A 134 5.43 12.67 0.74
N GLU A 135 4.14 12.89 1.01
CA GLU A 135 3.57 14.21 1.31
C GLU A 135 3.75 15.20 0.13
N VAL A 136 3.47 14.78 -1.10
CA VAL A 136 3.59 15.66 -2.28
C VAL A 136 2.45 16.67 -2.26
N PRO A 137 2.71 17.98 -2.19
CA PRO A 137 1.64 18.97 -2.11
C PRO A 137 0.76 18.97 -3.37
N VAL A 138 -0.54 19.18 -3.16
CA VAL A 138 -1.52 19.39 -4.23
C VAL A 138 -2.19 20.74 -3.98
N PHE A 139 -1.82 21.72 -4.81
CA PHE A 139 -2.41 23.05 -4.76
C PHE A 139 -3.64 23.11 -5.65
N ASN A 140 -4.73 23.60 -5.10
CA ASN A 140 -5.94 23.85 -5.88
C ASN A 140 -6.43 25.26 -5.54
N MET A 141 -6.59 26.11 -6.55
CA MET A 141 -6.99 27.51 -6.35
C MET A 141 -8.47 27.65 -5.97
N ASP A 142 -9.27 26.61 -6.17
CA ASP A 142 -10.72 26.61 -5.92
C ASP A 142 -11.08 26.20 -4.49
N TYR A 143 -10.10 25.91 -3.61
CA TYR A 143 -10.34 25.47 -2.24
C TYR A 143 -9.40 26.10 -1.20
N ASP A 144 -9.94 26.42 -0.02
CA ASP A 144 -9.22 27.11 1.07
C ASP A 144 -8.05 26.31 1.68
N ARG A 145 -8.05 24.97 1.55
CA ARG A 145 -7.00 24.10 2.09
C ARG A 145 -6.32 23.30 0.99
N ASN A 146 -5.04 23.59 0.81
CA ASN A 146 -4.15 22.78 -0.02
C ASN A 146 -3.92 21.41 0.62
N GLY A 147 -4.00 20.37 -0.22
CA GLY A 147 -3.87 18.98 0.17
C GLY A 147 -2.46 18.44 -0.03
N ARG A 148 -2.27 17.16 0.29
CA ARG A 148 -1.04 16.43 0.04
C ARG A 148 -1.39 15.00 -0.35
N LEU A 149 -0.67 14.46 -1.32
CA LEU A 149 -0.69 13.05 -1.64
C LEU A 149 0.26 12.31 -0.71
N ASP A 150 -0.24 11.30 -0.01
CA ASP A 150 0.56 10.54 0.95
C ASP A 150 1.74 9.87 0.27
N ILE A 151 1.52 9.17 -0.84
CA ILE A 151 2.56 8.42 -1.56
C ILE A 151 2.47 8.73 -3.04
N CYS A 152 3.60 9.13 -3.62
CA CYS A 152 3.77 9.25 -5.07
C CYS A 152 5.00 8.45 -5.52
N SER A 153 4.81 7.53 -6.45
CA SER A 153 5.85 6.74 -7.10
C SER A 153 5.78 6.94 -8.60
N MET A 154 6.91 7.13 -9.27
CA MET A 154 6.91 7.47 -10.69
C MET A 154 8.08 6.78 -11.38
N THR A 155 7.75 5.90 -12.34
CA THR A 155 8.72 5.44 -13.32
C THR A 155 8.90 6.51 -14.40
N ASN A 156 9.67 6.24 -15.43
CA ASN A 156 9.78 7.17 -16.56
C ASN A 156 8.45 7.40 -17.30
N THR A 157 7.46 6.52 -17.14
CA THR A 157 6.23 6.52 -17.95
C THR A 157 4.94 6.59 -17.16
N ASP A 158 4.91 6.07 -15.93
CA ASP A 158 3.68 5.82 -15.20
C ASP A 158 3.80 6.35 -13.77
N LEU A 159 2.76 7.04 -13.31
CA LEU A 159 2.60 7.54 -11.94
C LEU A 159 1.72 6.58 -11.14
N LEU A 160 2.14 6.20 -9.94
CA LEU A 160 1.30 5.64 -8.90
C LEU A 160 1.16 6.67 -7.78
N ALA A 161 -0.07 7.09 -7.52
CA ALA A 161 -0.44 7.89 -6.37
C ALA A 161 -1.25 7.02 -5.40
N MET A 162 -1.00 7.16 -4.09
CA MET A 162 -1.82 6.50 -3.07
C MET A 162 -2.15 7.45 -1.93
N GLU A 163 -3.41 7.39 -1.50
CA GLU A 163 -3.89 7.96 -0.24
C GLU A 163 -4.01 6.83 0.78
N SER A 164 -3.43 6.97 1.96
CA SER A 164 -3.46 5.92 2.99
C SER A 164 -4.55 6.18 4.03
N LYS A 165 -5.11 5.10 4.58
CA LYS A 165 -6.06 5.12 5.70
C LYS A 165 -5.70 3.99 6.66
N ILE A 166 -5.68 4.23 7.97
CA ILE A 166 -5.29 3.20 8.94
C ILE A 166 -6.33 2.07 9.05
N SER A 167 -7.60 2.34 8.75
CA SER A 167 -8.66 1.33 8.78
C SER A 167 -9.88 1.79 7.99
N LEU A 168 -10.81 0.85 7.73
CA LEU A 168 -12.10 1.19 7.15
C LEU A 168 -12.92 2.13 8.05
N ASP A 169 -12.91 1.88 9.37
CA ASP A 169 -13.66 2.68 10.33
C ASP A 169 -13.19 4.14 10.35
N ASP A 170 -11.89 4.34 10.30
CA ASP A 170 -11.27 5.66 10.25
C ASP A 170 -11.69 6.42 8.97
N ALA A 171 -11.61 5.76 7.81
CA ALA A 171 -11.99 6.38 6.54
C ALA A 171 -13.48 6.76 6.46
N LEU A 172 -14.37 5.99 7.10
CA LEU A 172 -15.82 6.25 7.08
C LEU A 172 -16.26 7.32 8.12
N LYS A 173 -15.40 7.74 9.03
CA LYS A 173 -15.74 8.77 10.03
C LYS A 173 -15.88 10.15 9.43
N ASP A 174 -14.97 10.53 8.54
CA ASP A 174 -14.97 11.85 7.90
C ASP A 174 -15.17 11.80 6.38
N GLU A 175 -15.05 10.61 5.78
CA GLU A 175 -15.17 10.39 4.33
C GLU A 175 -14.30 11.32 3.48
N ARG A 176 -13.24 11.90 4.09
CA ARG A 176 -12.43 12.95 3.47
C ARG A 176 -11.70 12.46 2.23
N PHE A 177 -11.45 11.15 2.15
CA PHE A 177 -10.84 10.51 0.99
C PHE A 177 -11.68 10.68 -0.30
N ILE A 178 -13.01 10.91 -0.20
CA ILE A 178 -13.87 11.20 -1.35
C ILE A 178 -13.52 12.56 -1.96
N GLU A 179 -13.48 13.60 -1.12
CA GLU A 179 -13.14 14.96 -1.56
C GLU A 179 -11.69 15.01 -2.08
N GLN A 180 -10.76 14.35 -1.38
CA GLN A 180 -9.37 14.23 -1.81
C GLN A 180 -9.25 13.53 -3.17
N ARG A 181 -10.04 12.48 -3.41
CA ARG A 181 -10.05 11.79 -4.72
C ARG A 181 -10.33 12.79 -5.84
N TYR A 182 -11.42 13.53 -5.74
CA TYR A 182 -11.85 14.46 -6.79
C TYR A 182 -10.80 15.55 -7.02
N LYS A 183 -10.40 16.24 -5.94
CA LYS A 183 -9.43 17.34 -6.01
C LYS A 183 -8.09 16.91 -6.59
N TYR A 184 -7.55 15.79 -6.12
CA TYR A 184 -6.21 15.37 -6.51
C TYR A 184 -6.20 14.78 -7.92
N THR A 185 -7.29 14.13 -8.34
CA THR A 185 -7.41 13.64 -9.73
C THR A 185 -7.29 14.78 -10.72
N ILE A 186 -8.01 15.89 -10.51
CA ILE A 186 -7.94 17.07 -11.37
C ILE A 186 -6.50 17.61 -11.50
N GLU A 187 -5.78 17.74 -10.39
CA GLU A 187 -4.41 18.25 -10.42
C GLU A 187 -3.38 17.25 -11.00
N ILE A 188 -3.59 15.95 -10.79
CA ILE A 188 -2.77 14.90 -11.41
C ILE A 188 -2.96 14.93 -12.93
N GLU A 189 -4.21 15.02 -13.41
CA GLU A 189 -4.54 15.00 -14.84
C GLU A 189 -3.97 16.20 -15.61
N LYS A 190 -3.79 17.36 -14.94
CA LYS A 190 -3.06 18.51 -15.52
C LYS A 190 -1.59 18.20 -15.77
N SER A 191 -1.01 17.26 -15.02
CA SER A 191 0.43 16.92 -15.07
C SER A 191 0.72 15.68 -15.92
N THR A 192 -0.16 14.67 -15.89
CA THR A 192 -0.01 13.42 -16.65
C THR A 192 -1.34 12.71 -16.84
N SER A 193 -1.52 12.05 -17.98
CA SER A 193 -2.64 11.12 -18.22
C SER A 193 -2.30 9.66 -17.91
N LYS A 194 -1.03 9.36 -17.61
CA LYS A 194 -0.55 8.01 -17.32
C LYS A 194 -0.37 7.83 -15.82
N TYR A 195 -1.46 7.54 -15.12
CA TYR A 195 -1.42 7.34 -13.69
C TYR A 195 -2.38 6.25 -13.21
N THR A 196 -2.07 5.70 -12.04
CA THR A 196 -2.97 4.90 -11.22
C THR A 196 -3.05 5.61 -9.87
N TYR A 197 -4.26 5.95 -9.42
CA TYR A 197 -4.47 6.58 -8.12
C TYR A 197 -5.39 5.68 -7.30
N LEU A 198 -4.92 5.23 -6.13
CA LEU A 198 -5.59 4.25 -5.27
C LEU A 198 -5.72 4.77 -3.83
N THR A 199 -6.68 4.23 -3.08
CA THR A 199 -6.70 4.33 -1.62
C THR A 199 -6.12 3.05 -1.00
N LEU A 200 -5.08 3.19 -0.17
CA LEU A 200 -4.43 2.12 0.56
C LEU A 200 -5.02 1.99 1.97
N PHE A 201 -5.62 0.84 2.28
CA PHE A 201 -6.21 0.58 3.60
C PHE A 201 -5.32 -0.32 4.46
N GLY A 202 -4.94 0.17 5.63
CA GLY A 202 -4.31 -0.60 6.69
C GLY A 202 -5.30 -1.36 7.56
N GLY A 203 -4.77 -1.91 8.65
CA GLY A 203 -5.59 -2.58 9.65
C GLY A 203 -6.18 -3.87 9.12
N LYS A 204 -7.38 -4.19 9.62
CA LYS A 204 -8.01 -5.49 9.42
C LYS A 204 -8.64 -5.61 8.04
N GLU A 205 -7.96 -6.34 7.16
CA GLU A 205 -8.41 -6.49 5.77
C GLU A 205 -9.83 -7.06 5.65
N THR A 206 -10.22 -7.98 6.54
CA THR A 206 -11.55 -8.60 6.49
C THR A 206 -12.71 -7.62 6.68
N ASP A 207 -12.45 -6.39 7.14
CA ASP A 207 -13.47 -5.33 7.18
C ASP A 207 -13.79 -4.78 5.78
N LEU A 208 -12.84 -4.90 4.83
CA LEU A 208 -12.98 -4.48 3.44
C LEU A 208 -13.67 -5.55 2.57
N PHE A 209 -13.90 -6.77 3.07
CA PHE A 209 -14.57 -7.80 2.29
C PHE A 209 -16.06 -7.45 2.08
N PRO A 210 -16.66 -7.80 0.92
CA PRO A 210 -18.07 -7.55 0.65
C PRO A 210 -18.95 -8.30 1.64
N ILE A 211 -20.14 -7.76 1.94
CA ILE A 211 -21.05 -8.31 2.95
C ILE A 211 -21.48 -9.77 2.66
N SER A 212 -21.52 -10.14 1.37
CA SER A 212 -21.80 -11.49 0.87
C SER A 212 -20.67 -12.48 1.17
N SER A 213 -19.46 -12.02 1.46
CA SER A 213 -18.32 -12.87 1.78
C SER A 213 -18.47 -13.54 3.16
N PRO A 214 -18.08 -14.82 3.31
CA PRO A 214 -17.98 -15.46 4.62
C PRO A 214 -16.88 -14.83 5.49
N TYR A 215 -15.91 -14.13 4.89
CA TYR A 215 -14.78 -13.53 5.60
C TYR A 215 -15.04 -12.10 6.07
N CYS A 216 -16.14 -11.46 5.67
CA CYS A 216 -16.41 -10.08 6.05
C CYS A 216 -16.66 -9.95 7.56
N SER A 217 -15.75 -9.27 8.26
CA SER A 217 -15.94 -8.91 9.68
C SER A 217 -16.64 -7.57 9.86
N GLY A 218 -16.63 -6.72 8.82
CA GLY A 218 -17.27 -5.40 8.79
C GLY A 218 -18.80 -5.43 8.65
N LYS A 219 -19.44 -6.60 8.78
CA LYS A 219 -20.91 -6.76 8.72
C LYS A 219 -21.63 -5.93 9.79
N ILE A 220 -20.96 -5.62 10.90
CA ILE A 220 -21.54 -4.88 12.01
C ILE A 220 -21.81 -3.42 11.57
N GLY A 221 -23.08 -3.06 11.48
CA GLY A 221 -23.54 -1.70 11.19
C GLY A 221 -23.50 -1.26 9.72
N GLY A 222 -23.50 -2.20 8.77
CA GLY A 222 -23.59 -1.87 7.32
C GLY A 222 -22.36 -1.14 6.74
N LYS A 223 -21.23 -1.12 7.46
CA LYS A 223 -20.03 -0.36 7.07
C LYS A 223 -19.45 -0.80 5.74
N SER A 224 -19.31 -2.11 5.51
CA SER A 224 -18.81 -2.62 4.24
C SER A 224 -19.74 -2.27 3.07
N GLU A 225 -21.06 -2.30 3.27
CA GLU A 225 -22.03 -1.90 2.24
C GLU A 225 -21.94 -0.41 1.90
N ARG A 226 -21.85 0.45 2.93
CA ARG A 226 -21.63 1.90 2.78
C ARG A 226 -20.32 2.18 2.03
N PHE A 227 -19.23 1.53 2.45
CA PHE A 227 -17.94 1.65 1.78
C PHE A 227 -18.01 1.32 0.29
N TYR A 228 -18.62 0.18 -0.03
CA TYR A 228 -18.74 -0.25 -1.42
C TYR A 228 -19.62 0.68 -2.25
N SER A 229 -20.70 1.22 -1.67
CA SER A 229 -21.52 2.24 -2.33
C SER A 229 -20.67 3.48 -2.68
N ILE A 230 -19.89 3.97 -1.71
CA ILE A 230 -19.01 5.14 -1.88
C ILE A 230 -17.97 4.93 -2.97
N VAL A 231 -17.21 3.83 -2.92
CA VAL A 231 -16.11 3.60 -3.88
C VAL A 231 -16.62 3.37 -5.30
N ILE A 232 -17.81 2.77 -5.46
CA ILE A 232 -18.46 2.58 -6.77
C ILE A 232 -18.95 3.93 -7.30
N GLU A 233 -19.69 4.70 -6.50
CA GLU A 233 -20.25 5.98 -6.91
C GLU A 233 -19.16 6.99 -7.28
N ASN A 234 -18.08 7.03 -6.50
CA ASN A 234 -17.00 7.99 -6.65
C ASN A 234 -15.80 7.47 -7.47
N LYS A 235 -15.89 6.24 -8.01
CA LYS A 235 -14.82 5.57 -8.77
C LYS A 235 -13.46 5.65 -8.05
N ILE A 236 -13.45 5.23 -6.79
CA ILE A 236 -12.26 5.22 -5.91
C ILE A 236 -11.71 3.79 -5.86
N PRO A 237 -10.66 3.47 -6.63
CA PRO A 237 -10.08 2.14 -6.56
C PRO A 237 -9.26 2.03 -5.27
N PHE A 238 -9.25 0.86 -4.65
CA PHE A 238 -8.56 0.65 -3.38
C PHE A 238 -7.68 -0.61 -3.38
N ILE A 239 -6.76 -0.66 -2.43
CA ILE A 239 -5.92 -1.83 -2.16
C ILE A 239 -5.73 -1.97 -0.66
N SER A 240 -5.74 -3.19 -0.13
CA SER A 240 -5.41 -3.43 1.27
C SER A 240 -3.89 -3.53 1.48
N ALA A 241 -3.42 -3.24 2.69
CA ALA A 241 -2.04 -3.47 3.07
C ALA A 241 -1.66 -4.96 2.94
N ALA A 242 -2.57 -5.88 3.25
CA ALA A 242 -2.34 -7.31 3.06
C ALA A 242 -2.14 -7.68 1.58
N ALA A 243 -2.90 -7.07 0.66
CA ALA A 243 -2.74 -7.26 -0.77
C ALA A 243 -1.41 -6.69 -1.28
N LEU A 244 -1.02 -5.49 -0.84
CA LEU A 244 0.27 -4.89 -1.21
C LEU A 244 1.44 -5.72 -0.68
N TRP A 245 1.32 -6.26 0.53
CA TRP A 245 2.28 -7.18 1.11
C TRP A 245 2.38 -8.50 0.33
N GLY A 246 1.24 -9.10 -0.03
CA GLY A 246 1.21 -10.31 -0.85
C GLY A 246 1.77 -10.07 -2.26
N LEU A 247 1.51 -8.89 -2.84
CA LEU A 247 2.11 -8.47 -4.10
C LEU A 247 3.64 -8.41 -3.99
N CYS A 248 4.18 -7.91 -2.88
CA CYS A 248 5.61 -7.93 -2.61
C CYS A 248 6.17 -9.36 -2.51
N CYS A 249 5.46 -10.28 -1.84
CA CYS A 249 5.85 -11.69 -1.84
C CYS A 249 5.92 -12.27 -3.27
N ARG A 250 4.90 -11.98 -4.10
CA ARG A 250 4.88 -12.42 -5.51
C ARG A 250 5.99 -11.75 -6.32
N TYR A 251 6.29 -10.47 -6.11
CA TYR A 251 7.40 -9.79 -6.77
C TYR A 251 8.76 -10.40 -6.43
N ILE A 252 9.03 -10.67 -5.15
CA ILE A 252 10.28 -11.31 -4.72
C ILE A 252 10.43 -12.72 -5.31
N THR A 253 9.32 -13.46 -5.42
CA THR A 253 9.32 -14.87 -5.85
C THR A 253 9.31 -15.02 -7.37
N TYR A 254 8.52 -14.21 -8.06
CA TYR A 254 8.15 -14.36 -9.47
C TYR A 254 8.58 -13.20 -10.35
N GLY A 255 9.20 -12.16 -9.77
CA GLY A 255 9.83 -11.08 -10.52
C GLY A 255 8.87 -10.02 -11.04
N SER A 256 9.26 -9.42 -12.16
CA SER A 256 8.71 -8.16 -12.69
C SER A 256 7.24 -8.20 -13.10
N ASP A 257 6.65 -9.38 -13.30
CA ASP A 257 5.22 -9.52 -13.61
C ASP A 257 4.33 -8.98 -12.48
N TYR A 258 4.88 -8.88 -11.26
CA TYR A 258 4.23 -8.35 -10.06
C TYR A 258 4.76 -6.98 -9.65
N ALA A 259 5.56 -6.34 -10.50
CA ALA A 259 5.92 -4.94 -10.32
C ALA A 259 4.66 -4.07 -10.40
N TRP A 260 4.58 -3.02 -9.59
CA TRP A 260 3.37 -2.20 -9.49
C TRP A 260 3.01 -1.52 -10.83
N ASP A 261 4.02 -1.13 -11.61
CA ASP A 261 3.86 -0.44 -12.89
C ASP A 261 3.36 -1.36 -14.01
N VAL A 262 3.33 -2.67 -13.76
CA VAL A 262 2.74 -3.70 -14.63
C VAL A 262 1.46 -4.22 -14.00
N PHE A 263 1.55 -4.80 -12.80
CA PHE A 263 0.47 -5.56 -12.19
C PHE A 263 -0.71 -4.69 -11.78
N LEU A 264 -0.47 -3.58 -11.07
CA LEU A 264 -1.57 -2.70 -10.62
C LEU A 264 -2.18 -1.99 -11.82
N LYS A 265 -1.36 -1.52 -12.76
CA LYS A 265 -1.83 -0.91 -14.02
C LYS A 265 -2.76 -1.85 -14.80
N ASN A 266 -2.37 -3.10 -15.01
CA ASN A 266 -3.19 -4.10 -15.71
C ASN A 266 -4.41 -4.53 -14.89
N THR A 267 -4.33 -4.49 -13.57
CA THR A 267 -5.45 -4.84 -12.69
C THR A 267 -6.54 -3.77 -12.77
N PHE A 268 -6.16 -2.50 -12.66
CA PHE A 268 -7.08 -1.35 -12.62
C PHE A 268 -7.37 -0.74 -13.99
N SER A 269 -6.85 -1.31 -15.08
CA SER A 269 -7.32 -0.99 -16.45
C SER A 269 -8.69 -1.59 -16.76
N ASP A 270 -9.12 -2.58 -15.97
CA ASP A 270 -10.48 -3.14 -16.00
C ASP A 270 -11.42 -2.21 -15.22
N SER A 271 -12.41 -1.63 -15.90
CA SER A 271 -13.36 -0.69 -15.31
C SER A 271 -14.24 -1.30 -14.23
N ASP A 272 -14.42 -2.62 -14.23
CA ASP A 272 -15.21 -3.32 -13.23
C ASP A 272 -14.37 -3.64 -11.99
N CYS A 273 -13.02 -3.55 -12.06
CA CYS A 273 -12.12 -3.79 -10.93
C CYS A 273 -12.05 -2.55 -10.03
N ILE A 274 -12.79 -2.59 -8.93
CA ILE A 274 -12.87 -1.49 -7.96
C ILE A 274 -11.87 -1.62 -6.81
N GLY A 275 -11.21 -2.76 -6.64
CA GLY A 275 -10.24 -2.92 -5.58
C GLY A 275 -9.39 -4.17 -5.65
N LEU A 276 -8.40 -4.26 -4.76
CA LEU A 276 -7.52 -5.41 -4.63
C LEU A 276 -7.38 -5.81 -3.15
N LEU A 277 -7.74 -7.05 -2.86
CA LEU A 277 -7.57 -7.71 -1.56
C LEU A 277 -6.57 -8.86 -1.71
N SER A 278 -6.03 -9.36 -0.61
CA SER A 278 -5.12 -10.51 -0.57
C SER A 278 -5.77 -11.78 -1.13
N ALA A 279 -7.11 -11.83 -1.16
CA ALA A 279 -7.89 -12.88 -1.80
C ALA A 279 -8.00 -12.73 -3.33
N GLY A 280 -7.86 -11.53 -3.90
CA GLY A 280 -7.99 -11.29 -5.34
C GLY A 280 -8.56 -9.93 -5.71
N LYS A 281 -8.94 -9.76 -6.98
CA LYS A 281 -9.58 -8.54 -7.51
C LYS A 281 -10.98 -8.41 -6.95
N VAL A 282 -11.38 -7.21 -6.58
CA VAL A 282 -12.76 -6.90 -6.21
C VAL A 282 -13.47 -6.34 -7.43
N MET A 283 -14.44 -7.09 -7.95
CA MET A 283 -15.16 -6.77 -9.18
C MET A 283 -16.57 -6.29 -8.86
N ASN A 284 -17.02 -5.26 -9.59
CA ASN A 284 -18.38 -4.75 -9.58
C ASN A 284 -19.05 -5.01 -10.92
N SER A 285 -19.75 -6.15 -11.05
CA SER A 285 -20.51 -6.48 -12.25
C SER A 285 -21.99 -6.23 -12.00
N ASN A 286 -22.56 -5.19 -12.60
CA ASN A 286 -23.97 -4.80 -12.45
C ASN A 286 -24.42 -4.66 -10.98
N ARG A 287 -23.64 -3.92 -10.16
CA ARG A 287 -23.86 -3.72 -8.71
C ARG A 287 -23.71 -4.99 -7.86
N LYS A 288 -23.28 -6.10 -8.45
CA LYS A 288 -22.90 -7.30 -7.69
C LYS A 288 -21.40 -7.29 -7.45
N ILE A 289 -21.05 -7.29 -6.17
CA ILE A 289 -19.65 -7.24 -5.72
C ILE A 289 -19.16 -8.66 -5.47
N SER A 290 -18.03 -9.00 -6.07
CA SER A 290 -17.41 -10.32 -5.93
C SER A 290 -15.89 -10.22 -5.88
N ILE A 291 -15.24 -11.24 -5.33
CA ILE A 291 -13.78 -11.34 -5.33
C ILE A 291 -13.39 -12.42 -6.34
N ILE A 292 -12.57 -12.06 -7.33
CA ILE A 292 -12.06 -12.97 -8.36
C ILE A 292 -10.57 -13.24 -8.11
N PRO A 293 -10.16 -14.51 -7.92
CA PRO A 293 -8.75 -14.91 -7.83
C PRO A 293 -7.94 -14.61 -9.10
N PHE A 294 -6.61 -14.60 -8.98
CA PHE A 294 -5.67 -14.54 -10.11
C PHE A 294 -5.05 -15.91 -10.42
#